data_AF-A0A8T4ETL1-F1
#
_entry.id   AF-A0A8T4ETL1-F1
#
_cell.length_a   1.000
_cell.length_b   1.000
_cell.length_c   1.000
_cell.angle_alpha   90.00
_cell.angle_beta   90.00
_cell.angle_gamma   90.00
#
_symmetry.space_group_name_H-M   'P 1'
#
loop_
_entity.id
_entity.type
_entity.pdbx_description
1 polymer ?
#
loop_
_entity_poly.entity_id
_entity_poly.type
_entity_poly.pdbx_seq_one_letter_code
_entity_poly.pdbx_strand_id
1 'polypeptide(L)'
;MAFLGLVLYSVVNVVSFLAVVNVLTNHPAMPATYAVILAVGALGGGALLLLLRRPWAKGLGLGLMIGWALWSIFSAGICTGLNPSIYA
;
A
#
# COMPACT_ATOMS: atom_id res chain seq x y z
N MET A 1 -6.20 11.76 -12.35
CA MET A 1 -5.41 11.92 -11.10
C MET A 1 -5.52 10.74 -10.14
N ALA A 2 -6.68 10.06 -10.04
CA ALA A 2 -6.78 8.84 -9.22
C ALA A 2 -5.85 7.71 -9.68
N PHE A 3 -5.82 7.40 -10.98
CA PHE A 3 -4.85 6.43 -11.52
C PHE A 3 -3.39 6.82 -11.23
N LEU A 4 -3.06 8.11 -11.26
CA LEU A 4 -1.72 8.58 -10.89
C LEU A 4 -1.42 8.30 -9.42
N GLY A 5 -2.36 8.58 -8.51
CA GLY A 5 -2.21 8.23 -7.08
C GLY A 5 -2.03 6.73 -6.85
N LEU A 6 -2.79 5.89 -7.57
CA LEU A 6 -2.66 4.43 -7.52
C LEU A 6 -1.28 3.96 -7.97
N VAL A 7 -0.79 4.46 -9.11
CA VAL A 7 0.53 4.12 -9.65
C VAL A 7 1.63 4.58 -8.70
N LEU A 8 1.54 5.82 -8.19
CA LEU A 8 2.49 6.34 -7.22
C LEU A 8 2.56 5.47 -5.96
N TYR A 9 1.40 5.12 -5.38
CA TYR A 9 1.36 4.23 -4.23
C TYR A 9 1.99 2.87 -4.56
N SER A 10 1.69 2.31 -5.73
CA SER A 10 2.21 1.00 -6.13
C SER A 10 3.74 1.00 -6.26
N VAL A 11 4.32 2.04 -6.87
CA VAL A 11 5.78 2.20 -6.96
C VAL A 11 6.40 2.31 -5.57
N VAL A 12 5.83 3.17 -4.71
CA VAL A 12 6.33 3.34 -3.33
C VAL A 12 6.23 2.03 -2.55
N ASN A 13 5.12 1.28 -2.68
CA ASN A 13 4.92 0.01 -1.99
C ASN A 13 5.94 -1.05 -2.42
N VAL A 14 6.20 -1.19 -3.74
CA VAL A 14 7.19 -2.13 -4.26
C VAL A 14 8.60 -1.76 -3.83
N VAL A 15 8.99 -0.49 -3.94
CA VAL A 15 10.32 -0.02 -3.52
C VAL A 15 10.52 -0.24 -2.01
N SER A 16 9.50 0.06 -1.21
CA SER A 16 9.52 -0.15 0.24
C SER A 16 9.64 -1.63 0.58
N PHE A 17 8.87 -2.49 -0.10
CA PHE A 17 8.96 -3.94 0.07
C PHE A 17 10.37 -4.45 -0.25
N LEU A 18 10.96 -4.03 -1.38
CA LEU A 18 12.32 -4.39 -1.76
C LEU A 18 13.37 -3.90 -0.74
N ALA A 19 13.22 -2.70 -0.20
CA ALA A 19 14.11 -2.20 0.84
C ALA A 19 14.01 -3.04 2.12
N VAL A 20 12.79 -3.43 2.50
CA VAL A 20 12.50 -4.15 3.73
C VAL A 20 12.99 -5.59 3.67
N VAL A 21 12.78 -6.32 2.58
CA VAL A 21 13.26 -7.72 2.41
C VAL A 21 14.77 -7.87 2.59
N ASN A 22 15.55 -6.84 2.29
CA ASN A 22 17.00 -6.84 2.51
C ASN A 22 17.42 -6.70 4.00
N VAL A 23 16.49 -6.31 4.88
CA VAL A 23 16.75 -6.00 6.30
C VAL A 23 16.06 -7.00 7.25
N LEU A 24 15.12 -7.81 6.74
CA LEU A 24 14.28 -8.73 7.53
C LEU A 24 15.07 -9.68 8.44
N THR A 25 16.24 -10.14 8.02
CA THR A 25 17.05 -11.13 8.76
C THR A 25 17.52 -10.64 10.12
N ASN A 26 17.69 -9.33 10.31
CA ASN A 26 18.19 -8.75 11.56
C ASN A 26 17.09 -8.12 12.42
N HIS A 27 15.91 -7.86 11.84
CA HIS A 27 14.85 -7.10 12.51
C HIS A 27 13.45 -7.64 12.16
N PRO A 28 12.96 -8.67 12.88
CA PRO A 28 11.70 -9.34 12.54
C PRO A 28 10.45 -8.45 12.70
N ALA A 29 10.53 -7.37 13.49
CA ALA A 29 9.42 -6.42 13.66
C ALA A 29 9.32 -5.36 12.55
N MET A 30 10.36 -5.17 11.73
CA MET A 30 10.38 -4.13 10.68
C MET A 30 9.20 -4.21 9.70
N PRO A 31 8.78 -5.38 9.18
CA PRO A 31 7.73 -5.45 8.16
C PRO A 31 6.42 -4.81 8.64
N ALA A 32 6.04 -5.05 9.89
CA ALA A 32 4.83 -4.48 10.49
C ALA A 32 4.93 -2.95 10.60
N THR A 33 6.07 -2.43 11.06
CA THR A 33 6.30 -0.99 11.19
C THR A 33 6.19 -0.29 9.82
N TYR A 34 6.81 -0.85 8.78
CA TYR A 34 6.72 -0.28 7.42
C TYR A 34 5.29 -0.31 6.87
N ALA A 35 4.55 -1.40 7.10
CA ALA A 35 3.15 -1.50 6.70
C ALA A 35 2.28 -0.39 7.35
N VAL A 36 2.51 -0.11 8.65
CA VAL A 36 1.81 0.98 9.35
C VAL A 36 2.19 2.34 8.78
N ILE A 37 3.47 2.60 8.51
CA ILE A 37 3.93 3.87 7.93
C ILE A 37 3.28 4.11 6.56
N LEU A 38 3.25 3.08 5.70
CA LEU A 38 2.60 3.16 4.39
C LEU A 38 1.09 3.39 4.51
N ALA A 39 0.44 2.73 5.47
CA ALA A 39 -0.99 2.94 5.75
C ALA A 39 -1.27 4.39 6.18
N VAL A 40 -0.49 4.92 7.12
CA VAL A 40 -0.63 6.31 7.58
C VAL A 40 -0.33 7.29 6.45
N GLY A 41 0.69 7.03 5.63
CA GLY A 41 1.03 7.86 4.48
C GLY A 41 -0.09 7.89 3.43
N ALA A 42 -0.67 6.74 3.08
CA ALA A 42 -1.71 6.66 2.08
C ALA A 42 -3.08 7.12 2.57
N LEU A 43 -3.51 6.67 3.76
CA LEU A 43 -4.79 7.02 4.34
C LEU A 43 -4.77 8.44 4.91
N GLY A 44 -3.75 8.79 5.68
CA GLY A 44 -3.58 10.13 6.25
C GLY A 44 -3.26 11.16 5.18
N GLY A 45 -2.29 10.90 4.30
CA GLY A 45 -1.97 11.77 3.17
C GLY A 45 -3.14 11.89 2.19
N GLY A 46 -3.82 10.79 1.89
CA GLY A 46 -5.01 10.78 1.05
C GLY A 46 -6.18 11.58 1.63
N ALA A 47 -6.45 11.44 2.94
CA ALA A 47 -7.47 12.21 3.64
C ALA A 47 -7.15 13.71 3.65
N LEU A 48 -5.90 14.10 3.91
CA LEU A 48 -5.47 15.50 3.83
C LEU A 48 -5.70 16.07 2.43
N LEU A 49 -5.33 15.33 1.38
CA LEU A 49 -5.56 15.72 -0.02
C LEU A 49 -7.04 15.89 -0.38
N LEU A 50 -7.93 15.11 0.24
CA LEU A 50 -9.38 15.28 0.06
C LEU A 50 -9.88 16.62 0.63
N LEU A 51 -9.28 17.11 1.72
CA LEU A 51 -9.66 18.36 2.38
C LEU A 51 -9.25 19.60 1.57
N LEU A 52 -8.29 19.48 0.65
CA LEU A 52 -7.71 20.61 -0.10
C LEU A 52 -8.65 21.31 -1.10
N ARG A 53 -9.95 20.96 -1.20
CA ARG A 53 -10.96 21.56 -2.12
C ARG A 53 -10.57 21.67 -3.61
N ARG A 54 -9.43 21.12 -4.02
CA ARG A 54 -8.98 21.07 -5.42
C ARG A 54 -9.38 19.71 -6.04
N PRO A 55 -9.95 19.68 -7.25
CA PRO A 55 -10.40 18.43 -7.88
C PRO A 55 -9.24 17.47 -8.17
N TRP A 56 -8.07 17.99 -8.57
CA TRP A 56 -6.86 17.18 -8.77
C TRP A 56 -6.39 16.52 -7.46
N ALA A 57 -6.33 17.29 -6.37
CA ALA A 57 -5.89 16.80 -5.07
C ALA A 57 -6.81 15.69 -4.56
N LYS A 58 -8.13 15.87 -4.69
CA LYS A 58 -9.11 14.83 -4.35
C LYS A 58 -8.88 13.54 -5.13
N GLY A 59 -8.67 13.65 -6.44
CA GLY A 59 -8.37 12.51 -7.29
C GLY A 59 -7.10 11.79 -6.84
N LEU A 60 -6.02 12.51 -6.58
CA LEU A 60 -4.76 11.92 -6.12
C LEU A 60 -4.91 11.23 -4.76
N GLY A 61 -5.60 11.87 -3.81
CA GLY A 61 -5.87 11.30 -2.49
C GLY A 61 -6.68 10.01 -2.53
N LEU A 62 -7.75 9.97 -3.34
CA LEU A 62 -8.51 8.73 -3.59
C LEU A 62 -7.62 7.64 -4.20
N GLY A 63 -6.76 8.01 -5.16
CA GLY A 63 -5.81 7.09 -5.78
C GLY A 63 -4.86 6.44 -4.78
N LEU A 64 -4.30 7.22 -3.84
CA LEU A 64 -3.41 6.69 -2.79
C LEU A 64 -4.14 5.70 -1.87
N MET A 65 -5.35 6.03 -1.43
CA MET A 65 -6.15 5.17 -0.54
C MET A 65 -6.58 3.87 -1.23
N ILE A 66 -7.01 3.95 -2.50
CA ILE A 66 -7.33 2.78 -3.31
C ILE A 66 -6.08 1.91 -3.50
N GLY A 67 -4.92 2.52 -3.77
CA GLY A 67 -3.67 1.79 -3.92
C GLY A 67 -3.29 0.99 -2.68
N TRP A 68 -3.39 1.61 -1.50
CA TRP A 68 -3.17 0.91 -0.24
C TRP A 68 -4.13 -0.27 -0.03
N ALA A 69 -5.42 -0.08 -0.30
CA ALA A 69 -6.41 -1.14 -0.16
C ALA A 69 -6.14 -2.32 -1.10
N LEU A 70 -5.88 -2.04 -2.39
CA LEU A 70 -5.64 -3.08 -3.40
C LEU A 70 -4.38 -3.91 -3.09
N TRP A 71 -3.28 -3.25 -2.70
CA TRP A 71 -2.07 -3.97 -2.31
C TRP A 71 -2.25 -4.78 -1.03
N SER A 72 -3.00 -4.27 -0.05
CA SER A 72 -3.30 -5.01 1.17
C SER A 72 -4.11 -6.28 0.87
N ILE A 73 -5.14 -6.17 0.02
CA ILE A 73 -5.93 -7.33 -0.43
C ILE A 73 -5.07 -8.33 -1.21
N PHE A 74 -4.23 -7.84 -2.13
CA PHE A 74 -3.34 -8.69 -2.92
C PHE A 74 -2.35 -9.47 -2.04
N SER A 75 -1.69 -8.79 -1.10
CA SER A 75 -0.78 -9.43 -0.15
C SER A 75 -1.52 -10.41 0.75
N ALA A 76 -2.69 -10.05 1.27
CA ALA A 76 -3.52 -10.95 2.06
C ALA A 76 -3.89 -12.21 1.26
N GLY A 77 -4.29 -12.07 -0.01
CA GLY A 77 -4.61 -13.19 -0.89
C GLY A 77 -3.44 -14.15 -1.10
N ILE A 78 -2.21 -13.63 -1.22
CA ILE A 78 -1.00 -14.46 -1.26
C ILE A 78 -0.81 -15.21 0.08
N CYS A 79 -0.99 -14.52 1.21
CA CYS A 79 -0.78 -15.09 2.54
C CYS A 79 -1.88 -16.09 2.97
N THR A 80 -3.13 -15.91 2.53
CA THR A 80 -4.28 -16.70 2.98
C THR A 80 -4.64 -17.86 2.05
N GLY A 81 -4.03 -17.98 0.88
CA GLY A 81 -4.02 -19.24 0.14
C GLY A 81 -4.40 -19.15 -1.33
N LEU A 82 -3.35 -19.16 -2.16
CA LEU A 82 -3.23 -20.26 -3.11
C LEU A 82 -2.84 -21.51 -2.30
N ASN A 83 -3.80 -22.19 -1.67
CA ASN A 83 -3.55 -23.50 -1.10
C ASN A 83 -3.77 -24.54 -2.22
N PRO A 84 -2.74 -25.23 -2.73
CA PRO A 84 -2.90 -26.18 -3.83
C PRO A 84 -3.83 -27.35 -3.47
N SER A 85 -3.96 -27.68 -2.19
CA SER A 85 -4.77 -28.81 -1.72
C SER A 85 -6.29 -28.60 -1.79
N ILE A 86 -6.77 -27.38 -2.03
CA ILE A 86 -8.20 -27.08 -2.27
C ILE A 86 -8.56 -26.97 -3.75
N TYR A 87 -7.59 -27.07 -4.66
CA TYR A 87 -7.79 -27.00 -6.12
C TYR A 87 -7.38 -28.29 -6.86
N ALA A 88 -7.00 -29.34 -6.14
CA ALA A 88 -6.60 -30.64 -6.67
C ALA A 88 -7.78 -31.60 -6.79
#